data_AF-A0A2V9RVB9-F1
#
_entry.id   AF-A0A2V9RVB9-F1
#
_cell.length_a   1.000
_cell.length_b   1.000
_cell.length_c   1.000
_cell.angle_alpha   90.00
_cell.angle_beta   90.00
_cell.angle_gamma   90.00
#
_symmetry.space_group_name_H-M   'P 1'
#
loop_
_entity.id
_entity.type
_entity.pdbx_description
1 polymer ?
#
loop_
_entity_poly.entity_id
_entity_poly.type
_entity_poly.pdbx_seq_one_letter_code
_entity_poly.pdbx_strand_id
1 'polypeptide(L)'
;MPIPSRTENRSGYVRAGLAMTTIAILFTTGLWAIEAPRPADTRLAALALPTAARADWQQWDSFLTNAVKKLAEQLRPEQQEQVSEVFLDARYQLVQTLSAGVSDPVPQLFSGTWERLSPIMKQAVPGLSQQSASQFTGFATAMDGIKSLTDIGSQLGFFRITPDALRGAARLLGTGNVDPLAYTLDIDSSLRNLLGFGGSLPDPRPSPSLEQGRLQQLREKASAAVKSLLTRPAYAAESGFDRLNEWVPETKEVPEYLVEVQKLLIETSDRVLAKSSLAPEHRQLYRQIVFATGWQESCWRQFVKKGAKLAPLASTTGDVGMMQINRITWRSLYDIKGLTGDISYNTNAGAEIVHYYLTRYAIRKKENEQPGGNLARSTYSAYNGGPGAVARYRGVRQSPTWKKVDEAFWDKFQAVSSGQELAVKSCYAQ
;
A
#
# COMPACT_ATOMS: atom_id res chain seq x y z
N MET A 1 -5.27 28.78 -70.18
CA MET A 1 -5.64 27.55 -70.94
C MET A 1 -4.78 27.52 -72.19
N PRO A 2 -4.22 26.39 -72.68
CA PRO A 2 -4.46 24.98 -72.32
C PRO A 2 -3.16 24.13 -72.11
N ILE A 3 -3.35 22.88 -71.67
CA ILE A 3 -2.45 21.70 -71.78
C ILE A 3 -2.75 21.08 -73.17
N PRO A 4 -1.81 20.53 -73.99
CA PRO A 4 -1.03 19.28 -73.78
C PRO A 4 0.38 19.31 -74.46
N SER A 5 1.26 18.31 -74.59
CA SER A 5 1.19 16.85 -74.68
C SER A 5 2.59 16.20 -74.55
N ARG A 6 2.66 15.03 -73.91
CA ARG A 6 3.52 13.82 -74.10
C ARG A 6 4.76 13.88 -75.02
N THR A 7 5.84 13.27 -74.54
CA THR A 7 6.47 12.05 -75.14
C THR A 7 7.31 11.26 -74.11
N GLU A 8 7.20 9.93 -74.18
CA GLU A 8 8.01 8.89 -73.52
C GLU A 8 9.44 8.83 -74.09
N ASN A 9 10.47 8.38 -73.36
CA ASN A 9 10.85 6.94 -73.24
C ASN A 9 12.22 6.72 -72.52
N ARG A 10 12.17 5.80 -71.55
CA ARG A 10 13.14 4.81 -71.00
C ARG A 10 14.69 4.91 -71.12
N SER A 11 15.28 4.70 -69.93
CA SER A 11 16.25 3.64 -69.53
C SER A 11 17.75 3.96 -69.43
N GLY A 12 18.33 3.66 -68.26
CA GLY A 12 19.77 3.37 -68.09
C GLY A 12 20.34 3.65 -66.70
N TYR A 13 20.43 2.62 -65.86
CA TYR A 13 21.08 2.58 -64.52
C TYR A 13 22.58 2.93 -64.56
N VAL A 14 23.14 3.49 -63.47
CA VAL A 14 24.29 2.95 -62.68
C VAL A 14 24.36 3.64 -61.29
N ARG A 15 24.59 2.83 -60.24
CA ARG A 15 24.81 3.19 -58.81
C ARG A 15 26.20 3.79 -58.56
N ALA A 16 26.30 4.78 -57.67
CA ALA A 16 27.56 5.22 -57.06
C ALA A 16 27.56 4.92 -55.55
N GLY A 17 28.55 4.13 -55.09
CA GLY A 17 28.90 3.97 -53.69
C GLY A 17 30.02 4.94 -53.31
N LEU A 18 29.95 5.52 -52.11
CA LEU A 18 30.99 6.39 -51.57
C LEU A 18 31.83 5.64 -50.53
N ALA A 19 33.15 5.69 -50.72
CA ALA A 19 34.16 5.03 -49.91
C ALA A 19 34.48 5.83 -48.63
N MET A 20 34.70 5.10 -47.54
CA MET A 20 35.27 5.57 -46.27
C MET A 20 36.79 5.75 -46.41
N THR A 21 37.32 6.90 -46.01
CA THR A 21 38.76 7.16 -45.93
C THR A 21 39.25 6.98 -44.50
N THR A 22 40.17 6.04 -44.32
CA THR A 22 40.91 5.75 -43.09
C THR A 22 42.10 6.70 -42.97
N ILE A 23 42.29 7.33 -41.80
CA ILE A 23 43.58 7.94 -41.43
C ILE A 23 44.05 7.24 -40.14
N ALA A 24 45.18 6.53 -40.26
CA ALA A 24 45.91 5.97 -39.15
C ALA A 24 47.04 6.94 -38.77
N ILE A 25 47.14 7.27 -37.48
CA ILE A 25 48.33 7.92 -36.92
C ILE A 25 48.84 7.00 -35.80
N LEU A 26 50.05 6.48 -36.00
CA LEU A 26 50.83 5.77 -35.01
C LEU A 26 51.59 6.78 -34.13
N PHE A 27 51.48 6.62 -32.81
CA PHE A 27 52.48 7.10 -31.86
C PHE A 27 52.91 5.92 -30.99
N THR A 28 54.21 5.62 -31.02
CA THR A 28 54.90 4.75 -30.07
C THR A 28 55.66 5.62 -29.07
N THR A 29 55.48 5.38 -27.77
CA THR A 29 56.52 5.34 -26.71
C THR A 29 55.90 5.39 -25.30
N GLY A 30 56.48 4.60 -24.39
CA GLY A 30 56.46 4.86 -22.95
C GLY A 30 55.46 4.08 -22.10
N LEU A 31 55.83 2.87 -21.67
CA LEU A 31 55.26 2.26 -20.47
C LEU A 31 55.59 3.13 -19.25
N TRP A 32 54.60 3.84 -18.74
CA TRP A 32 54.32 3.92 -17.31
C TRP A 32 52.84 3.57 -17.16
N ALA A 33 52.56 2.37 -16.65
CA ALA A 33 51.21 2.00 -16.27
C ALA A 33 50.81 2.87 -15.08
N ILE A 34 50.21 4.02 -15.35
CA ILE A 34 49.30 4.67 -14.41
C ILE A 34 48.20 3.64 -14.22
N GLU A 35 48.12 3.06 -13.02
CA GLU A 35 47.06 2.12 -12.68
C GLU A 35 45.73 2.84 -12.88
N ALA A 36 45.02 2.45 -13.94
CA ALA A 36 43.69 2.96 -14.23
C ALA A 36 42.81 2.72 -12.99
N PRO A 37 41.96 3.68 -12.59
CA PRO A 37 41.06 3.48 -11.48
C PRO A 37 40.24 2.21 -11.73
N ARG A 38 40.23 1.30 -10.74
CA ARG A 38 39.53 0.01 -10.81
C ARG A 38 38.01 0.19 -11.04
N PRO A 39 37.34 -0.79 -11.65
CA PRO A 39 35.97 -0.66 -12.18
C PRO A 39 34.92 -0.72 -11.06
N ALA A 40 34.73 0.38 -10.33
CA ALA A 40 33.50 0.61 -9.58
C ALA A 40 32.37 1.14 -10.51
N ASP A 41 32.74 1.87 -11.56
CA ASP A 41 31.80 2.57 -12.43
C ASP A 41 31.11 1.67 -13.48
N THR A 42 31.69 0.52 -13.83
CA THR A 42 31.15 -0.33 -14.90
C THR A 42 29.91 -1.13 -14.47
N ARG A 43 29.69 -1.34 -13.17
CA ARG A 43 28.46 -1.97 -12.65
C ARG A 43 27.30 -0.97 -12.50
N LEU A 44 27.61 0.32 -12.31
CA LEU A 44 26.59 1.38 -12.36
C LEU A 44 26.14 1.68 -13.81
N ALA A 45 27.02 1.51 -14.80
CA ALA A 45 26.66 1.69 -16.21
C ALA A 45 25.64 0.66 -16.74
N ALA A 46 25.49 -0.50 -16.08
CA ALA A 46 24.46 -1.50 -16.42
C ALA A 46 23.04 -1.13 -15.91
N LEU A 47 22.89 -0.04 -15.16
CA LEU A 47 21.66 0.30 -14.44
C LEU A 47 20.55 0.91 -15.30
N ALA A 48 20.82 1.27 -16.56
CA ALA A 48 19.91 2.10 -17.34
C ALA A 48 20.15 1.99 -18.85
N LEU A 49 19.82 0.83 -19.43
CA LEU A 49 19.73 0.70 -20.88
C LEU A 49 18.28 0.96 -21.36
N PRO A 50 18.07 1.66 -22.48
CA PRO A 50 16.74 1.88 -23.06
C PRO A 50 15.95 0.58 -23.33
N THR A 51 16.66 -0.55 -23.46
CA THR A 51 16.13 -1.88 -23.76
C THR A 51 15.99 -2.79 -22.54
N ALA A 52 16.40 -2.36 -21.35
CA ALA A 52 16.32 -3.17 -20.15
C ALA A 52 14.86 -3.35 -19.68
N ALA A 53 14.60 -4.49 -19.04
CA ALA A 53 13.32 -4.74 -18.39
C ALA A 53 13.08 -3.69 -17.31
N ARG A 54 11.87 -3.10 -17.32
CA ARG A 54 11.44 -2.15 -16.29
C ARG A 54 11.10 -2.88 -15.00
N ALA A 55 11.36 -2.25 -13.86
CA ALA A 55 10.75 -2.67 -12.62
C ALA A 55 9.23 -2.41 -12.70
N ASP A 56 8.43 -3.35 -12.24
CA ASP A 56 7.00 -3.14 -12.04
C ASP A 56 6.70 -2.57 -10.64
N TRP A 57 5.45 -2.22 -10.41
CA TRP A 57 5.03 -1.63 -9.13
C TRP A 57 5.12 -2.61 -7.95
N GLN A 58 5.00 -3.91 -8.19
CA GLN A 58 5.11 -4.94 -7.15
C GLN A 58 6.55 -5.04 -6.68
N GLN A 59 7.50 -5.05 -7.63
CA GLN A 59 8.93 -5.03 -7.34
C GLN A 59 9.33 -3.74 -6.61
N TRP A 60 8.79 -2.59 -7.00
CA TRP A 60 8.99 -1.33 -6.27
C TRP A 60 8.47 -1.39 -4.83
N ASP A 61 7.23 -1.85 -4.61
CA ASP A 61 6.65 -1.95 -3.26
C ASP A 61 7.42 -2.95 -2.37
N SER A 62 7.85 -4.09 -2.94
CA SER A 62 8.72 -5.05 -2.25
C SER A 62 10.08 -4.46 -1.89
N PHE A 63 10.72 -3.75 -2.83
CA PHE A 63 11.97 -3.04 -2.59
C PHE A 63 11.82 -2.06 -1.44
N LEU A 64 10.80 -1.19 -1.51
CA LEU A 64 10.57 -0.15 -0.51
C LEU A 64 10.29 -0.75 0.87
N THR A 65 9.49 -1.82 0.93
CA THR A 65 9.19 -2.55 2.17
C THR A 65 10.48 -3.08 2.82
N ASN A 66 11.34 -3.74 2.05
CA ASN A 66 12.60 -4.29 2.55
C ASN A 66 13.61 -3.20 2.92
N ALA A 67 13.71 -2.13 2.12
CA ALA A 67 14.59 -1.00 2.38
C ALA A 67 14.20 -0.29 3.68
N VAL A 68 12.91 0.06 3.85
CA VAL A 68 12.40 0.74 5.05
C VAL A 68 12.60 -0.09 6.31
N LYS A 69 12.32 -1.41 6.25
CA LYS A 69 12.62 -2.32 7.36
C LYS A 69 14.10 -2.28 7.73
N LYS A 70 14.97 -2.37 6.72
CA LYS A 70 16.42 -2.40 6.95
C LYS A 70 16.94 -1.08 7.52
N LEU A 71 16.42 0.05 7.03
CA LEU A 71 16.74 1.37 7.57
C LEU A 71 16.32 1.46 9.04
N ALA A 72 15.09 1.08 9.34
CA ALA A 72 14.52 1.22 10.68
C ALA A 72 15.31 0.49 11.78
N GLU A 73 15.98 -0.63 11.47
CA GLU A 73 16.84 -1.36 12.42
C GLU A 73 17.93 -0.49 13.07
N GLN A 74 18.37 0.56 12.39
CA GLN A 74 19.48 1.42 12.83
C GLN A 74 19.02 2.82 13.25
N LEU A 75 17.73 3.14 13.05
CA LEU A 75 17.18 4.47 13.30
C LEU A 75 16.68 4.62 14.75
N ARG A 76 16.76 5.84 15.27
CA ARG A 76 16.12 6.20 16.55
C ARG A 76 14.60 6.21 16.41
N PRO A 77 13.83 6.07 17.51
CA PRO A 77 12.36 6.00 17.45
C PRO A 77 11.68 7.14 16.67
N GLU A 78 12.15 8.38 16.83
CA GLU A 78 11.63 9.55 16.08
C GLU A 78 11.86 9.42 14.57
N GLN A 79 13.01 8.89 14.17
CA GLN A 79 13.36 8.68 12.75
C GLN A 79 12.62 7.47 12.17
N GLN A 80 12.44 6.39 12.95
CA GLN A 80 11.63 5.25 12.55
C GLN A 80 10.19 5.67 12.22
N GLU A 81 9.63 6.59 13.01
CA GLU A 81 8.31 7.13 12.75
C GLU A 81 8.26 7.98 11.47
N GLN A 82 9.23 8.86 11.25
CA GLN A 82 9.30 9.65 10.01
C GLN A 82 9.39 8.75 8.77
N VAL A 83 10.22 7.70 8.82
CA VAL A 83 10.33 6.73 7.72
C VAL A 83 9.02 5.93 7.57
N SER A 84 8.35 5.59 8.67
CA SER A 84 7.05 4.91 8.65
C SER A 84 5.96 5.76 7.99
N GLU A 85 5.94 7.07 8.27
CA GLU A 85 5.05 8.04 7.63
C GLU A 85 5.29 8.09 6.11
N VAL A 86 6.56 8.23 5.68
CA VAL A 86 6.93 8.23 4.25
C VAL A 86 6.55 6.91 3.56
N PHE A 87 6.76 5.77 4.24
CA PHE A 87 6.43 4.45 3.73
C PHE A 87 4.93 4.28 3.49
N LEU A 88 4.09 4.60 4.48
CA LEU A 88 2.65 4.48 4.33
C LEU A 88 2.14 5.45 3.26
N ASP A 89 2.59 6.69 3.25
CA ASP A 89 2.22 7.64 2.20
C ASP A 89 2.57 7.13 0.79
N ALA A 90 3.76 6.53 0.61
CA ALA A 90 4.16 5.96 -0.67
C ALA A 90 3.21 4.84 -1.13
N ARG A 91 2.69 4.03 -0.19
CA ARG A 91 1.70 2.99 -0.52
C ARG A 91 0.31 3.55 -0.85
N TYR A 92 -0.14 4.59 -0.16
CA TYR A 92 -1.38 5.29 -0.56
C TYR A 92 -1.23 5.93 -1.94
N GLN A 93 -0.08 6.56 -2.22
CA GLN A 93 0.22 7.12 -3.54
C GLN A 93 0.28 6.03 -4.62
N LEU A 94 0.82 4.86 -4.32
CA LEU A 94 0.81 3.70 -5.24
C LEU A 94 -0.62 3.34 -5.63
N VAL A 95 -1.52 3.15 -4.66
CA VAL A 95 -2.93 2.83 -4.94
C VAL A 95 -3.60 3.92 -5.77
N GLN A 96 -3.39 5.19 -5.43
CA GLN A 96 -3.94 6.32 -6.19
C GLN A 96 -3.42 6.34 -7.63
N THR A 97 -2.13 6.08 -7.83
CA THR A 97 -1.48 6.07 -9.15
C THR A 97 -1.99 4.91 -10.00
N LEU A 98 -2.14 3.72 -9.42
CA LEU A 98 -2.73 2.56 -10.10
C LEU A 98 -4.20 2.83 -10.48
N SER A 99 -4.96 3.45 -9.58
CA SER A 99 -6.38 3.78 -9.80
C SER A 99 -6.58 4.82 -10.90
N ALA A 100 -5.60 5.70 -11.10
CA ALA A 100 -5.58 6.67 -12.21
C ALA A 100 -5.21 6.03 -13.57
N GLY A 101 -4.92 4.72 -13.61
CA GLY A 101 -4.58 4.01 -14.85
C GLY A 101 -3.19 4.34 -15.40
N VAL A 102 -2.26 4.82 -14.56
CA VAL A 102 -0.90 5.13 -14.97
C VAL A 102 -0.17 3.85 -15.37
N SER A 103 0.27 3.76 -16.63
CA SER A 103 0.90 2.55 -17.17
C SER A 103 2.28 2.26 -16.57
N ASP A 104 2.99 3.28 -16.08
CA ASP A 104 4.30 3.16 -15.46
C ASP A 104 4.40 4.02 -14.20
N PRO A 105 3.99 3.48 -13.04
CA PRO A 105 3.93 4.29 -11.82
C PRO A 105 5.30 4.42 -11.14
N VAL A 106 6.28 3.54 -11.45
CA VAL A 106 7.50 3.39 -10.64
C VAL A 106 8.36 4.66 -10.62
N PRO A 107 8.64 5.36 -11.74
CA PRO A 107 9.46 6.58 -11.70
C PRO A 107 8.88 7.68 -10.80
N GLN A 108 7.57 7.93 -10.90
CA GLN A 108 6.89 8.94 -10.07
C GLN A 108 6.90 8.54 -8.59
N LEU A 109 6.56 7.27 -8.30
CA LEU A 109 6.56 6.76 -6.93
C LEU A 109 7.96 6.79 -6.32
N PHE A 110 8.97 6.41 -7.09
CA PHE A 110 10.37 6.47 -6.70
C PHE A 110 10.77 7.89 -6.31
N SER A 111 10.61 8.85 -7.23
CA SER A 111 11.06 10.23 -7.00
C SER A 111 10.34 10.86 -5.81
N GLY A 112 9.01 10.76 -5.76
CA GLY A 112 8.22 11.33 -4.66
C GLY A 112 8.47 10.67 -3.30
N THR A 113 8.85 9.39 -3.27
CA THR A 113 9.24 8.72 -2.02
C THR A 113 10.65 9.10 -1.61
N TRP A 114 11.60 9.10 -2.56
CA TRP A 114 13.01 9.36 -2.29
C TRP A 114 13.26 10.81 -1.83
N GLU A 115 12.56 11.79 -2.39
CA GLU A 115 12.64 13.20 -1.97
C GLU A 115 12.30 13.40 -0.49
N ARG A 116 11.42 12.56 0.07
CA ARG A 116 11.05 12.61 1.49
C ARG A 116 11.93 11.72 2.37
N LEU A 117 12.38 10.58 1.84
CA LEU A 117 13.21 9.63 2.59
C LEU A 117 14.68 10.08 2.72
N SER A 118 15.25 10.67 1.67
CA SER A 118 16.66 11.07 1.60
C SER A 118 17.08 12.03 2.73
N PRO A 119 16.31 13.10 3.07
CA PRO A 119 16.65 13.99 4.17
C PRO A 119 16.68 13.28 5.54
N ILE A 120 15.70 12.39 5.80
CA ILE A 120 15.62 11.64 7.06
C ILE A 120 16.87 10.76 7.23
N MET A 121 17.26 10.07 6.15
CA MET A 121 18.47 9.25 6.13
C MET A 121 19.73 10.08 6.37
N LYS A 122 19.90 11.19 5.65
CA LYS A 122 21.07 12.08 5.77
C LYS A 122 21.22 12.63 7.18
N GLN A 123 20.11 12.97 7.84
CA GLN A 123 20.10 13.40 9.24
C GLN A 123 20.43 12.28 10.24
N ALA A 124 20.20 11.02 9.86
CA ALA A 124 20.51 9.87 10.73
C ALA A 124 21.98 9.48 10.72
N VAL A 125 22.68 9.65 9.58
CA VAL A 125 24.07 9.18 9.37
C VAL A 125 25.04 9.54 10.52
N PRO A 126 25.08 10.77 11.07
CA PRO A 126 26.03 11.11 12.13
C PRO A 126 25.85 10.32 13.44
N GLY A 127 24.67 9.73 13.67
CA GLY A 127 24.37 8.94 14.86
C GLY A 127 24.56 7.43 14.69
N LEU A 128 25.03 6.97 13.52
CA LEU A 128 25.17 5.56 13.19
C LEU A 128 26.58 5.02 13.50
N SER A 129 26.69 3.69 13.61
CA SER A 129 28.00 3.02 13.59
C SER A 129 28.74 3.32 12.26
N GLN A 130 30.07 3.23 12.25
CA GLN A 130 30.86 3.47 11.04
C GLN A 130 30.42 2.59 9.85
N GLN A 131 30.10 1.32 10.13
CA GLN A 131 29.61 0.38 9.11
C GLN A 131 28.25 0.82 8.57
N SER A 132 27.29 1.11 9.45
CA SER A 132 25.93 1.51 9.09
C SER A 132 25.91 2.86 8.36
N ALA A 133 26.72 3.82 8.81
CA ALA A 133 26.92 5.10 8.15
C ALA A 133 27.44 4.92 6.71
N SER A 134 28.39 4.01 6.50
CA SER A 134 28.92 3.70 5.17
C SER A 134 27.86 3.05 4.26
N GLN A 135 27.08 2.11 4.80
CA GLN A 135 25.97 1.46 4.07
C GLN A 135 24.88 2.46 3.67
N PHE A 136 24.45 3.30 4.61
CA PHE A 136 23.43 4.32 4.37
C PHE A 136 23.89 5.35 3.35
N THR A 137 25.16 5.78 3.43
CA THR A 137 25.76 6.72 2.46
C THR A 137 25.85 6.08 1.08
N GLY A 138 26.34 4.84 0.98
CA GLY A 138 26.43 4.12 -0.30
C GLY A 138 25.06 3.95 -0.96
N PHE A 139 24.06 3.54 -0.18
CA PHE A 139 22.68 3.46 -0.65
C PHE A 139 22.14 4.82 -1.10
N ALA A 140 22.30 5.87 -0.29
CA ALA A 140 21.81 7.20 -0.63
C ALA A 140 22.44 7.72 -1.92
N THR A 141 23.74 7.52 -2.12
CA THR A 141 24.42 7.87 -3.37
C THR A 141 23.86 7.10 -4.58
N ALA A 142 23.60 5.79 -4.43
CA ALA A 142 23.00 5.00 -5.50
C ALA A 142 21.58 5.48 -5.85
N MET A 143 20.77 5.78 -4.84
CA MET A 143 19.41 6.29 -5.01
C MET A 143 19.39 7.71 -5.61
N ASP A 144 20.29 8.60 -5.18
CA ASP A 144 20.48 9.94 -5.76
C ASP A 144 20.89 9.82 -7.25
N GLY A 145 21.74 8.84 -7.59
CA GLY A 145 22.10 8.52 -8.98
C GLY A 145 20.91 8.04 -9.82
N ILE A 146 20.10 7.11 -9.30
CA ILE A 146 18.87 6.64 -9.97
C ILE A 146 17.90 7.82 -10.16
N LYS A 147 17.73 8.70 -9.16
CA LYS A 147 16.88 9.90 -9.26
C LYS A 147 17.36 10.84 -10.37
N SER A 148 18.65 11.18 -10.38
CA SER A 148 19.22 12.08 -11.39
C SER A 148 19.00 11.56 -12.80
N LEU A 149 19.21 10.25 -13.02
CA LEU A 149 18.95 9.63 -14.31
C LEU A 149 17.46 9.55 -14.65
N THR A 150 16.59 9.38 -13.65
CA THR A 150 15.13 9.43 -13.83
C THR A 150 14.67 10.83 -14.26
N ASP A 151 15.20 11.87 -13.63
CA ASP A 151 14.86 13.26 -13.94
C ASP A 151 15.30 13.61 -15.37
N ILE A 152 16.54 13.28 -15.75
CA ILE A 152 17.07 13.47 -17.13
C ILE A 152 16.28 12.61 -18.13
N GLY A 153 16.01 11.36 -17.78
CA GLY A 153 15.39 10.40 -18.65
C GLY A 153 13.91 10.62 -18.90
N SER A 154 13.21 11.26 -17.96
CA SER A 154 11.82 11.72 -18.15
C SER A 154 11.70 12.77 -19.27
N GLN A 155 12.75 13.56 -19.47
CA GLN A 155 12.81 14.56 -20.55
C GLN A 155 13.10 13.94 -21.92
N LEU A 156 13.76 12.77 -21.94
CA LEU A 156 14.23 12.12 -23.16
C LEU A 156 13.44 10.85 -23.53
N GLY A 157 12.64 10.28 -22.61
CA GLY A 157 11.79 9.11 -22.84
C GLY A 157 12.51 7.75 -22.83
N PHE A 158 13.80 7.69 -22.46
CA PHE A 158 14.62 6.47 -22.59
C PHE A 158 15.07 5.84 -21.26
N PHE A 159 14.85 6.48 -20.12
CA PHE A 159 15.27 5.93 -18.83
C PHE A 159 14.17 5.09 -18.19
N ARG A 160 14.57 3.95 -17.62
CA ARG A 160 13.71 3.05 -16.88
C ARG A 160 14.44 2.60 -15.63
N ILE A 161 13.77 2.69 -14.47
CA ILE A 161 14.26 2.04 -13.25
C ILE A 161 14.17 0.52 -13.48
N THR A 162 15.30 -0.16 -13.38
CA THR A 162 15.41 -1.61 -13.63
C THR A 162 15.36 -2.40 -12.31
N PRO A 163 14.93 -3.67 -12.32
CA PRO A 163 14.99 -4.54 -11.15
C PRO A 163 16.42 -4.66 -10.59
N ASP A 164 17.43 -4.74 -11.46
CA ASP A 164 18.82 -4.88 -11.02
C ASP A 164 19.35 -3.62 -10.34
N ALA A 165 18.85 -2.43 -10.73
CA ALA A 165 19.14 -1.21 -10.00
C ALA A 165 18.60 -1.22 -8.57
N LEU A 166 17.36 -1.66 -8.40
CA LEU A 166 16.75 -1.78 -7.07
C LEU A 166 17.47 -2.85 -6.22
N ARG A 167 17.82 -4.00 -6.79
CA ARG A 167 18.62 -5.02 -6.09
C ARG A 167 20.01 -4.52 -5.72
N GLY A 168 20.67 -3.80 -6.63
CA GLY A 168 21.97 -3.18 -6.39
C GLY A 168 21.92 -2.21 -5.20
N ALA A 169 20.93 -1.32 -5.19
CA ALA A 169 20.71 -0.40 -4.08
C ALA A 169 20.44 -1.15 -2.77
N ALA A 170 19.51 -2.11 -2.76
CA ALA A 170 19.19 -2.90 -1.57
C ALA A 170 20.43 -3.61 -0.97
N ARG A 171 21.31 -4.17 -1.81
CA ARG A 171 22.57 -4.78 -1.34
C ARG A 171 23.49 -3.79 -0.63
N LEU A 172 23.50 -2.52 -1.03
CA LEU A 172 24.29 -1.48 -0.34
C LEU A 172 23.78 -1.20 1.07
N LEU A 173 22.48 -1.37 1.33
CA LEU A 173 21.91 -1.34 2.68
C LEU A 173 22.20 -2.60 3.51
N GLY A 174 22.85 -3.60 2.92
CA GLY A 174 23.08 -4.89 3.57
C GLY A 174 21.80 -5.71 3.72
N THR A 175 20.86 -5.62 2.77
CA THR A 175 19.79 -6.63 2.68
C THR A 175 20.42 -8.00 2.41
N GLY A 176 19.93 -9.05 3.06
CA GLY A 176 20.48 -10.41 2.94
C GLY A 176 20.32 -11.05 1.55
N ASN A 177 20.51 -12.37 1.48
CA ASN A 177 20.52 -13.12 0.21
C ASN A 177 19.14 -13.35 -0.42
N VAL A 178 18.06 -13.03 0.29
CA VAL A 178 16.68 -13.12 -0.23
C VAL A 178 16.46 -11.99 -1.24
N ASP A 179 15.81 -12.27 -2.37
CA ASP A 179 15.53 -11.25 -3.40
C ASP A 179 14.66 -10.13 -2.79
N PRO A 180 15.17 -8.89 -2.65
CA PRO A 180 14.42 -7.79 -2.04
C PRO A 180 13.20 -7.35 -2.89
N LEU A 181 13.07 -7.86 -4.12
CA LEU A 181 11.96 -7.55 -5.02
C LEU A 181 10.84 -8.60 -4.99
N ALA A 182 11.02 -9.71 -4.28
CA ALA A 182 10.02 -10.78 -4.21
C ALA A 182 8.72 -10.26 -3.58
N TYR A 183 7.62 -10.30 -4.33
CA TYR A 183 6.31 -9.84 -3.88
C TYR A 183 5.59 -10.96 -3.12
N THR A 184 5.56 -10.84 -1.80
CA THR A 184 4.92 -11.79 -0.89
C THR A 184 3.62 -11.23 -0.32
N LEU A 185 2.71 -12.13 0.05
CA LEU A 185 1.45 -11.78 0.72
C LEU A 185 1.46 -12.18 2.20
N ASP A 186 2.53 -12.82 2.66
CA ASP A 186 2.68 -13.27 4.04
C ASP A 186 2.75 -12.08 5.00
N ILE A 187 2.22 -12.27 6.20
CA ILE A 187 2.31 -11.31 7.29
C ILE A 187 3.78 -11.19 7.72
N ASP A 188 4.26 -9.95 7.80
CA ASP A 188 5.63 -9.62 8.18
C ASP A 188 5.65 -9.00 9.58
N SER A 189 6.03 -9.81 10.58
CA SER A 189 6.07 -9.38 11.98
C SER A 189 7.02 -8.21 12.21
N SER A 190 8.12 -8.12 11.48
CA SER A 190 9.05 -6.99 11.59
C SER A 190 8.43 -5.69 11.05
N LEU A 191 7.66 -5.77 9.96
CA LEU A 191 6.90 -4.63 9.44
C LEU A 191 5.78 -4.20 10.40
N ARG A 192 5.03 -5.16 10.97
CA ARG A 192 4.01 -4.87 11.99
C ARG A 192 4.61 -4.18 13.22
N ASN A 193 5.77 -4.63 13.68
CA ASN A 193 6.49 -4.02 14.80
C ASN A 193 6.97 -2.61 14.47
N LEU A 194 7.53 -2.38 13.28
CA LEU A 194 7.96 -1.05 12.82
C LEU A 194 6.81 -0.04 12.88
N LEU A 195 5.63 -0.42 12.39
CA LEU A 195 4.44 0.43 12.43
C LEU A 195 3.71 0.38 13.79
N GLY A 196 4.16 -0.42 14.76
CA GLY A 196 3.58 -0.47 16.09
C GLY A 196 2.22 -1.18 16.20
N PHE A 197 1.89 -2.07 15.26
CA PHE A 197 0.70 -2.94 15.34
C PHE A 197 0.91 -4.15 16.26
N GLY A 198 2.16 -4.45 16.64
CA GLY A 198 2.50 -5.57 17.52
C GLY A 198 2.27 -6.94 16.86
N GLY A 199 1.84 -7.92 17.66
CA GLY A 199 1.62 -9.31 17.21
C GLY A 199 0.57 -9.44 16.11
N SER A 200 0.53 -10.59 15.44
CA SER A 200 -0.48 -10.87 14.43
C SER A 200 -1.88 -10.89 15.05
N LEU A 201 -2.88 -10.56 14.23
CA LEU A 201 -4.27 -10.85 14.56
C LEU A 201 -4.48 -12.37 14.69
N PRO A 202 -5.52 -12.81 15.43
CA PRO A 202 -5.93 -14.21 15.42
C PRO A 202 -6.15 -14.70 14.00
N ASP A 203 -5.88 -15.99 13.77
CA ASP A 203 -6.04 -16.60 12.46
C ASP A 203 -7.46 -16.37 11.92
N PRO A 204 -7.59 -15.95 10.65
CA PRO A 204 -8.89 -15.66 10.07
C PRO A 204 -9.71 -16.93 9.89
N ARG A 205 -11.04 -16.79 10.00
CA ARG A 205 -12.02 -17.80 9.63
C ARG A 205 -12.84 -17.32 8.44
N PRO A 206 -12.28 -17.37 7.23
CA PRO A 206 -12.97 -16.88 6.06
C PRO A 206 -14.24 -17.69 5.79
N SER A 207 -15.24 -17.01 5.24
CA SER A 207 -16.48 -17.61 4.77
C SER A 207 -16.23 -18.85 3.92
N PRO A 208 -16.75 -20.04 4.32
CA PRO A 208 -16.65 -21.24 3.50
C PRO A 208 -17.26 -21.05 2.10
N SER A 209 -18.28 -20.20 2.02
CA SER A 209 -19.00 -19.87 0.79
C SER A 209 -18.17 -19.07 -0.23
N LEU A 210 -17.02 -18.49 0.16
CA LEU A 210 -16.13 -17.74 -0.76
C LEU A 210 -15.07 -18.60 -1.46
N GLU A 211 -14.58 -19.65 -0.80
CA GLU A 211 -13.53 -20.54 -1.34
C GLU A 211 -14.08 -21.62 -2.28
N GLN A 212 -15.41 -21.70 -2.46
CA GLN A 212 -16.02 -22.81 -3.20
C GLN A 212 -16.02 -22.59 -4.72
N GLY A 213 -14.94 -23.04 -5.36
CA GLY A 213 -15.01 -23.54 -6.74
C GLY A 213 -16.01 -24.71 -6.84
N ARG A 214 -16.73 -24.82 -7.96
CA ARG A 214 -17.84 -25.78 -8.16
C ARG A 214 -17.46 -27.26 -7.88
N LEU A 215 -16.18 -27.62 -8.05
CA LEU A 215 -15.65 -28.97 -7.79
C LEU A 215 -15.41 -29.24 -6.29
N GLN A 216 -15.02 -28.23 -5.53
CA GLN A 216 -14.69 -28.36 -4.10
C GLN A 216 -15.97 -28.50 -3.26
N GLN A 217 -17.02 -27.80 -3.67
CA GLN A 217 -18.38 -27.90 -3.12
C GLN A 217 -18.95 -29.33 -3.15
N LEU A 218 -18.69 -30.09 -4.22
CA LEU A 218 -19.13 -31.48 -4.35
C LEU A 218 -18.30 -32.42 -3.47
N ARG A 219 -16.99 -32.17 -3.36
CA ARG A 219 -16.06 -32.98 -2.59
C ARG A 219 -16.26 -32.79 -1.07
N GLU A 220 -16.64 -31.58 -0.64
CA GLU A 220 -16.94 -31.29 0.75
C GLU A 220 -18.31 -31.81 1.20
N LYS A 221 -19.33 -31.80 0.33
CA LYS A 221 -20.60 -32.49 0.64
C LYS A 221 -20.40 -33.99 0.85
N ALA A 222 -19.54 -34.61 0.03
CA ALA A 222 -19.17 -36.01 0.19
C ALA A 222 -18.34 -36.25 1.46
N SER A 223 -17.39 -35.37 1.78
CA SER A 223 -16.51 -35.53 2.96
C SER A 223 -17.20 -35.19 4.28
N ALA A 224 -18.13 -34.24 4.31
CA ALA A 224 -18.94 -33.90 5.48
C ALA A 224 -19.88 -35.04 5.86
N ALA A 225 -20.47 -35.72 4.87
CA ALA A 225 -21.25 -36.94 5.09
C ALA A 225 -20.41 -38.03 5.77
N VAL A 226 -19.16 -38.23 5.31
CA VAL A 226 -18.22 -39.22 5.87
C VAL A 226 -17.67 -38.81 7.25
N LYS A 227 -17.38 -37.52 7.48
CA LYS A 227 -16.87 -37.03 8.77
C LYS A 227 -17.92 -37.05 9.88
N SER A 228 -19.20 -36.85 9.56
CA SER A 228 -20.29 -36.97 10.54
C SER A 228 -20.43 -38.38 11.12
N LEU A 229 -19.94 -39.39 10.40
CA LEU A 229 -19.92 -40.79 10.83
C LEU A 229 -18.71 -41.15 11.71
N LEU A 230 -17.65 -40.32 11.75
CA LEU A 230 -16.34 -40.74 12.28
C LEU A 230 -15.72 -39.79 13.32
N THR A 231 -16.30 -38.61 13.58
CA THR A 231 -15.70 -37.65 14.52
C THR A 231 -16.74 -36.96 15.40
N ARG A 232 -16.45 -36.87 16.70
CA ARG A 232 -17.09 -35.91 17.60
C ARG A 232 -16.38 -34.56 17.44
N PRO A 233 -17.08 -33.43 17.27
CA PRO A 233 -16.44 -32.14 17.07
C PRO A 233 -15.73 -31.72 18.37
N ALA A 234 -14.44 -31.35 18.24
CA ALA A 234 -13.74 -30.58 19.26
C ALA A 234 -14.03 -29.10 18.97
N TYR A 235 -14.81 -28.46 19.83
CA TYR A 235 -15.12 -27.04 19.73
C TYR A 235 -13.88 -26.22 20.11
N ALA A 236 -13.15 -25.71 19.11
CA ALA A 236 -12.37 -24.50 19.30
C ALA A 236 -13.36 -23.36 19.60
N ALA A 237 -13.07 -22.49 20.56
CA ALA A 237 -13.97 -21.41 20.98
C ALA A 237 -14.49 -20.65 19.74
N GLU A 238 -15.77 -20.84 19.42
CA GLU A 238 -16.44 -20.12 18.36
C GLU A 238 -16.30 -18.62 18.64
N SER A 239 -15.90 -17.85 17.64
CA SER A 239 -16.21 -16.42 17.67
C SER A 239 -17.71 -16.38 17.53
N GLY A 240 -18.39 -15.65 18.40
CA GLY A 240 -19.85 -15.50 18.32
C GLY A 240 -20.35 -14.88 17.01
N PHE A 241 -19.46 -14.52 16.08
CA PHE A 241 -19.75 -13.80 14.84
C PHE A 241 -19.56 -14.63 13.57
N ASP A 242 -19.28 -15.94 13.65
CA ASP A 242 -19.09 -16.78 12.46
C ASP A 242 -20.32 -16.75 11.52
N ARG A 243 -21.54 -16.60 12.06
CA ARG A 243 -22.77 -16.41 11.28
C ARG A 243 -22.69 -15.18 10.35
N LEU A 244 -22.04 -14.10 10.78
CA LEU A 244 -21.88 -12.90 9.96
C LEU A 244 -20.99 -13.16 8.73
N ASN A 245 -20.15 -14.21 8.73
CA ASN A 245 -19.34 -14.59 7.58
C ASN A 245 -20.14 -15.19 6.41
N GLU A 246 -21.43 -15.42 6.57
CA GLU A 246 -22.30 -15.95 5.51
C GLU A 246 -23.52 -15.05 5.25
N TRP A 247 -23.58 -13.89 5.91
CA TRP A 247 -24.80 -13.10 5.96
C TRP A 247 -24.74 -11.85 5.07
N VAL A 248 -25.62 -11.83 4.06
CA VAL A 248 -26.05 -10.60 3.38
C VAL A 248 -27.53 -10.41 3.70
N PRO A 249 -27.89 -9.45 4.57
CA PRO A 249 -29.25 -9.36 5.10
C PRO A 249 -30.26 -8.98 4.02
N GLU A 250 -31.40 -9.66 4.02
CA GLU A 250 -32.61 -9.16 3.37
C GLU A 250 -33.20 -7.99 4.15
N THR A 251 -34.06 -7.17 3.52
CA THR A 251 -34.64 -5.96 4.14
C THR A 251 -35.25 -6.21 5.51
N LYS A 252 -35.94 -7.34 5.70
CA LYS A 252 -36.56 -7.73 6.99
C LYS A 252 -35.53 -8.15 8.05
N GLU A 253 -34.35 -8.60 7.63
CA GLU A 253 -33.28 -9.10 8.50
C GLU A 253 -32.30 -7.99 8.92
N VAL A 254 -32.33 -6.83 8.24
CA VAL A 254 -31.45 -5.69 8.53
C VAL A 254 -31.43 -5.31 10.01
N PRO A 255 -32.56 -5.22 10.74
CA PRO A 255 -32.52 -4.90 12.17
C PRO A 255 -31.71 -5.91 13.00
N GLU A 256 -31.88 -7.21 12.75
CA GLU A 256 -31.16 -8.28 13.45
C GLU A 256 -29.67 -8.25 13.10
N TYR A 257 -29.36 -8.14 11.80
CA TYR A 257 -27.99 -8.04 11.30
C TYR A 257 -27.22 -6.88 11.93
N LEU A 258 -27.81 -5.69 11.97
CA LEU A 258 -27.14 -4.50 12.51
C LEU A 258 -26.86 -4.60 14.00
N VAL A 259 -27.71 -5.28 14.78
CA VAL A 259 -27.44 -5.54 16.20
C VAL A 259 -26.25 -6.47 16.39
N GLU A 260 -26.12 -7.51 15.56
CA GLU A 260 -24.97 -8.41 15.61
C GLU A 260 -23.67 -7.71 15.19
N VAL A 261 -23.71 -6.85 14.16
CA VAL A 261 -22.53 -6.06 13.77
C VAL A 261 -22.19 -5.00 14.83
N GLN A 262 -23.18 -4.40 15.49
CA GLN A 262 -22.96 -3.48 16.60
C GLN A 262 -22.19 -4.18 17.75
N LYS A 263 -22.60 -5.39 18.14
CA LYS A 263 -21.87 -6.21 19.14
C LYS A 263 -20.43 -6.47 18.70
N LEU A 264 -20.21 -6.85 17.45
CA LEU A 264 -18.87 -7.04 16.90
C LEU A 264 -18.01 -5.77 17.01
N LEU A 265 -18.55 -4.60 16.65
CA LEU A 265 -17.84 -3.33 16.75
C LEU A 265 -17.48 -2.96 18.21
N ILE A 266 -18.37 -3.24 19.17
CA ILE A 266 -18.09 -3.06 20.61
C ILE A 266 -16.93 -3.97 21.03
N GLU A 267 -17.05 -5.27 20.80
CA GLU A 267 -16.05 -6.25 21.22
C GLU A 267 -14.69 -6.03 20.57
N THR A 268 -14.67 -5.69 19.28
CA THR A 268 -13.44 -5.35 18.56
C THR A 268 -12.80 -4.08 19.15
N SER A 269 -13.59 -3.03 19.41
CA SER A 269 -13.04 -1.80 19.97
C SER A 269 -12.46 -2.04 21.36
N ASP A 270 -13.15 -2.81 22.20
CA ASP A 270 -12.69 -3.16 23.55
C ASP A 270 -11.41 -4.01 23.51
N ARG A 271 -11.31 -4.94 22.54
CA ARG A 271 -10.10 -5.75 22.32
C ARG A 271 -8.88 -4.90 21.94
N VAL A 272 -9.05 -3.91 21.07
CA VAL A 272 -7.94 -3.00 20.71
C VAL A 272 -7.58 -2.12 21.90
N LEU A 273 -8.57 -1.56 22.60
CA LEU A 273 -8.36 -0.72 23.77
C LEU A 273 -7.64 -1.46 24.91
N ALA A 274 -7.97 -2.73 25.14
CA ALA A 274 -7.36 -3.56 26.17
C ALA A 274 -5.85 -3.77 25.98
N LYS A 275 -5.35 -3.66 24.74
CA LYS A 275 -3.93 -3.76 24.40
C LYS A 275 -3.26 -2.41 24.20
N SER A 276 -4.01 -1.32 24.29
CA SER A 276 -3.54 0.03 24.00
C SER A 276 -3.12 0.79 25.26
N SER A 277 -2.24 1.78 25.08
CA SER A 277 -1.94 2.81 26.10
C SER A 277 -2.80 4.07 25.92
N LEU A 278 -3.93 4.00 25.18
CA LEU A 278 -4.77 5.16 24.90
C LEU A 278 -5.39 5.70 26.21
N ALA A 279 -5.20 7.00 26.43
CA ALA A 279 -5.68 7.70 27.60
C ALA A 279 -7.21 7.58 27.74
N PRO A 280 -7.76 7.38 28.96
CA PRO A 280 -9.19 7.15 29.19
C PRO A 280 -10.12 8.15 28.49
N GLU A 281 -9.75 9.43 28.46
CA GLU A 281 -10.48 10.52 27.82
C GLU A 281 -10.67 10.33 26.31
N HIS A 282 -9.80 9.58 25.64
CA HIS A 282 -9.87 9.33 24.20
C HIS A 282 -10.54 7.99 23.84
N ARG A 283 -10.85 7.13 24.83
CA ARG A 283 -11.39 5.79 24.55
C ARG A 283 -12.79 5.84 23.95
N GLN A 284 -13.65 6.73 24.44
CA GLN A 284 -14.99 6.89 23.89
C GLN A 284 -14.94 7.45 22.46
N LEU A 285 -14.09 8.46 22.24
CA LEU A 285 -13.83 9.01 20.92
C LEU A 285 -13.36 7.92 19.95
N TYR A 286 -12.42 7.07 20.35
CA TYR A 286 -11.94 5.95 19.54
C TYR A 286 -13.08 5.02 19.10
N ARG A 287 -13.94 4.56 20.05
CA ARG A 287 -15.10 3.71 19.73
C ARG A 287 -16.02 4.38 18.70
N GLN A 288 -16.32 5.67 18.90
CA GLN A 288 -17.16 6.43 17.98
C GLN A 288 -16.55 6.54 16.57
N ILE A 289 -15.23 6.71 16.47
CA ILE A 289 -14.54 6.73 15.17
C ILE A 289 -14.61 5.37 14.48
N VAL A 290 -14.43 4.25 15.21
CA VAL A 290 -14.52 2.90 14.62
C VAL A 290 -15.90 2.65 14.02
N PHE A 291 -16.96 2.98 14.76
CA PHE A 291 -18.35 2.84 14.30
C PHE A 291 -18.63 3.71 13.06
N ALA A 292 -18.25 4.99 13.13
CA ALA A 292 -18.45 5.94 12.03
C ALA A 292 -17.63 5.55 10.79
N THR A 293 -16.43 5.01 10.97
CA THR A 293 -15.59 4.51 9.86
C THR A 293 -16.26 3.32 9.19
N GLY A 294 -16.70 2.30 9.93
CA GLY A 294 -17.43 1.18 9.33
C GLY A 294 -18.70 1.62 8.59
N TRP A 295 -19.42 2.62 9.13
CA TRP A 295 -20.60 3.17 8.45
C TRP A 295 -20.18 3.88 7.15
N GLN A 296 -19.19 4.76 7.22
CA GLN A 296 -18.70 5.53 6.08
C GLN A 296 -18.16 4.64 4.96
N GLU A 297 -17.44 3.57 5.31
CA GLU A 297 -16.74 2.72 4.35
C GLU A 297 -17.65 1.68 3.68
N SER A 298 -18.56 1.05 4.41
CA SER A 298 -19.36 -0.07 3.88
C SER A 298 -20.84 -0.04 4.25
N CYS A 299 -21.25 0.93 5.06
CA CYS A 299 -22.48 0.88 5.84
C CYS A 299 -22.62 -0.44 6.62
N TRP A 300 -21.55 -0.84 7.28
CA TRP A 300 -21.49 -2.05 8.09
C TRP A 300 -21.62 -3.38 7.33
N ARG A 301 -21.10 -3.45 6.09
CA ARG A 301 -21.19 -4.66 5.24
C ARG A 301 -19.83 -5.26 4.94
N GLN A 302 -19.67 -6.56 5.24
CA GLN A 302 -18.54 -7.34 4.73
C GLN A 302 -18.81 -7.92 3.34
N PHE A 303 -20.04 -8.35 3.07
CA PHE A 303 -20.40 -9.10 1.87
C PHE A 303 -21.56 -8.47 1.11
N VAL A 304 -21.65 -8.84 -0.17
CA VAL A 304 -22.75 -8.51 -1.08
C VAL A 304 -23.16 -9.74 -1.88
N LYS A 305 -24.38 -9.74 -2.41
CA LYS A 305 -24.83 -10.75 -3.38
C LYS A 305 -24.36 -10.36 -4.78
N LYS A 306 -23.61 -11.24 -5.45
CA LYS A 306 -23.29 -11.14 -6.88
C LYS A 306 -24.05 -12.24 -7.63
N GLY A 307 -25.26 -11.93 -8.06
CA GLY A 307 -26.24 -12.95 -8.46
C GLY A 307 -26.62 -13.82 -7.27
N ALA A 308 -26.57 -15.15 -7.44
CA ALA A 308 -26.87 -16.10 -6.36
C ALA A 308 -25.68 -16.37 -5.41
N LYS A 309 -24.52 -15.73 -5.63
CA LYS A 309 -23.29 -16.02 -4.86
C LYS A 309 -22.97 -14.93 -3.86
N LEU A 310 -22.45 -15.34 -2.71
CA LEU A 310 -21.77 -14.47 -1.77
C LEU A 310 -20.48 -13.93 -2.41
N ALA A 311 -20.21 -12.65 -2.24
CA ALA A 311 -18.95 -12.04 -2.62
C ALA A 311 -18.54 -11.02 -1.54
N PRO A 312 -17.24 -10.80 -1.31
CA PRO A 312 -16.79 -9.68 -0.49
C PRO A 312 -17.25 -8.35 -1.11
N LEU A 313 -17.64 -7.40 -0.26
CA LEU A 313 -17.78 -6.01 -0.71
C LEU A 313 -16.37 -5.52 -1.09
N ALA A 314 -16.20 -5.10 -2.34
CA ALA A 314 -14.91 -4.65 -2.83
C ALA A 314 -15.04 -3.39 -3.68
N SER A 315 -14.11 -2.44 -3.48
CA SER A 315 -13.99 -1.25 -4.31
C SER A 315 -13.24 -1.55 -5.62
N THR A 316 -13.33 -0.64 -6.58
CA THR A 316 -12.51 -0.67 -7.80
C THR A 316 -11.02 -0.45 -7.53
N THR A 317 -10.68 0.19 -6.41
CA THR A 317 -9.32 0.52 -5.98
C THR A 317 -8.68 -0.56 -5.11
N GLY A 318 -9.40 -1.66 -4.86
CA GLY A 318 -8.88 -2.87 -4.21
C GLY A 318 -9.10 -2.96 -2.69
N ASP A 319 -9.93 -2.07 -2.15
CA ASP A 319 -10.42 -2.08 -0.77
C ASP A 319 -11.47 -3.16 -0.57
N VAL A 320 -11.48 -3.82 0.60
CA VAL A 320 -12.38 -4.95 0.85
C VAL A 320 -13.03 -4.91 2.23
N GLY A 321 -14.27 -5.40 2.28
CA GLY A 321 -14.98 -5.75 3.52
C GLY A 321 -15.53 -4.57 4.32
N MET A 322 -15.88 -4.86 5.57
CA MET A 322 -16.53 -3.99 6.55
C MET A 322 -15.87 -2.62 6.69
N MET A 323 -14.54 -2.60 6.75
CA MET A 323 -13.74 -1.41 6.97
C MET A 323 -13.05 -0.93 5.68
N GLN A 324 -13.38 -1.52 4.52
CA GLN A 324 -12.78 -1.21 3.21
C GLN A 324 -11.25 -1.07 3.28
N ILE A 325 -10.58 -2.14 3.68
CA ILE A 325 -9.11 -2.13 3.87
C ILE A 325 -8.43 -2.43 2.54
N ASN A 326 -7.55 -1.53 2.10
CA ASN A 326 -6.83 -1.71 0.85
C ASN A 326 -5.79 -2.84 0.94
N ARG A 327 -5.89 -3.82 0.04
CA ARG A 327 -5.01 -5.00 0.00
C ARG A 327 -3.57 -4.68 -0.41
N ILE A 328 -3.33 -3.57 -1.12
CA ILE A 328 -1.99 -3.12 -1.51
C ILE A 328 -1.39 -2.26 -0.39
N THR A 329 -2.14 -1.26 0.10
CA THR A 329 -1.64 -0.37 1.16
C THR A 329 -1.22 -1.14 2.41
N TRP A 330 -2.04 -2.12 2.80
CA TRP A 330 -1.85 -2.86 4.04
C TRP A 330 -1.24 -4.26 3.82
N ARG A 331 -0.65 -4.50 2.64
CA ARG A 331 0.05 -5.76 2.34
C ARG A 331 1.13 -6.07 3.37
N SER A 332 1.25 -7.35 3.74
CA SER A 332 2.19 -7.86 4.75
C SER A 332 1.96 -7.34 6.17
N LEU A 333 0.92 -6.54 6.42
CA LEU A 333 0.46 -6.21 7.77
C LEU A 333 -0.71 -7.12 8.16
N TYR A 334 -1.57 -7.47 7.22
CA TYR A 334 -2.76 -8.29 7.44
C TYR A 334 -2.88 -9.41 6.41
N ASP A 335 -3.54 -10.50 6.80
CA ASP A 335 -3.87 -11.62 5.93
C ASP A 335 -4.95 -11.21 4.93
N ILE A 336 -4.65 -11.30 3.63
CA ILE A 336 -5.55 -10.87 2.57
C ILE A 336 -6.82 -11.74 2.48
N LYS A 337 -6.72 -13.04 2.78
CA LYS A 337 -7.89 -13.92 2.82
C LYS A 337 -8.80 -13.57 3.98
N GLY A 338 -8.24 -13.26 5.15
CA GLY A 338 -8.95 -12.78 6.32
C GLY A 338 -9.65 -11.46 6.06
N LEU A 339 -8.95 -10.47 5.51
CA LEU A 339 -9.56 -9.18 5.14
C LEU A 339 -10.77 -9.36 4.21
N THR A 340 -10.67 -10.32 3.28
CA THR A 340 -11.70 -10.55 2.27
C THR A 340 -12.87 -11.39 2.82
N GLY A 341 -12.56 -12.42 3.59
CA GLY A 341 -13.51 -13.48 3.91
C GLY A 341 -14.03 -13.52 5.34
N ASP A 342 -13.46 -12.74 6.25
CA ASP A 342 -13.83 -12.76 7.66
C ASP A 342 -14.15 -11.35 8.15
N ILE A 343 -15.43 -11.09 8.46
CA ILE A 343 -15.90 -9.79 8.96
C ILE A 343 -15.23 -9.42 10.28
N SER A 344 -14.99 -10.38 11.16
CA SER A 344 -14.34 -10.13 12.44
C SER A 344 -12.88 -9.77 12.24
N TYR A 345 -12.18 -10.47 11.32
CA TYR A 345 -10.81 -10.15 10.97
C TYR A 345 -10.69 -8.76 10.32
N ASN A 346 -11.56 -8.46 9.35
CA ASN A 346 -11.59 -7.16 8.68
C ASN A 346 -11.90 -6.01 9.66
N THR A 347 -12.89 -6.20 10.54
CA THR A 347 -13.25 -5.21 11.57
C THR A 347 -12.09 -4.98 12.55
N ASN A 348 -11.43 -6.05 13.01
CA ASN A 348 -10.26 -5.94 13.89
C ASN A 348 -9.09 -5.19 13.21
N ALA A 349 -8.79 -5.52 11.95
CA ALA A 349 -7.74 -4.84 11.19
C ALA A 349 -8.06 -3.34 11.01
N GLY A 350 -9.31 -3.00 10.67
CA GLY A 350 -9.73 -1.61 10.49
C GLY A 350 -9.69 -0.83 11.80
N ALA A 351 -10.09 -1.47 12.91
CA ALA A 351 -10.03 -0.88 14.24
C ALA A 351 -8.58 -0.64 14.71
N GLU A 352 -7.64 -1.53 14.40
CA GLU A 352 -6.20 -1.30 14.61
C GLU A 352 -5.69 -0.11 13.79
N ILE A 353 -6.08 0.01 12.51
CA ILE A 353 -5.68 1.13 11.64
C ILE A 353 -6.25 2.46 12.14
N VAL A 354 -7.52 2.48 12.56
CA VAL A 354 -8.13 3.67 13.20
C VAL A 354 -7.36 4.06 14.45
N HIS A 355 -7.00 3.10 15.30
CA HIS A 355 -6.21 3.35 16.51
C HIS A 355 -4.83 3.92 16.17
N TYR A 356 -4.17 3.34 15.16
CA TYR A 356 -2.87 3.79 14.66
C TYR A 356 -2.92 5.27 14.24
N TYR A 357 -3.91 5.66 13.42
CA TYR A 357 -4.04 7.06 12.99
C TYR A 357 -4.47 8.01 14.09
N LEU A 358 -5.35 7.59 15.00
CA LEU A 358 -5.75 8.42 16.15
C LEU A 358 -4.54 8.75 17.03
N THR A 359 -3.75 7.73 17.38
CA THR A 359 -2.65 7.88 18.34
C THR A 359 -1.41 8.50 17.73
N ARG A 360 -0.94 8.00 16.59
CA ARG A 360 0.34 8.42 16.00
C ARG A 360 0.23 9.70 15.18
N TYR A 361 -0.97 10.07 14.75
CA TYR A 361 -1.17 11.24 13.91
C TYR A 361 -2.08 12.26 14.55
N ALA A 362 -3.38 11.97 14.73
CA ALA A 362 -4.34 13.00 15.15
C ALA A 362 -3.98 13.60 16.53
N ILE A 363 -3.77 12.75 17.55
CA ILE A 363 -3.40 13.19 18.90
C ILE A 363 -1.98 13.77 18.90
N ARG A 364 -1.01 13.05 18.31
CA ARG A 364 0.39 13.45 18.34
C ARG A 364 0.67 14.77 17.62
N LYS A 365 0.00 15.01 16.48
CA LYS A 365 0.06 16.28 15.72
C LYS A 365 -0.89 17.34 16.29
N LYS A 366 -1.54 17.05 17.44
CA LYS A 366 -2.40 17.97 18.19
C LYS A 366 -3.50 18.57 17.33
N GLU A 367 -4.15 17.72 16.54
CA GLU A 367 -5.11 18.18 15.54
C GLU A 367 -6.35 18.84 16.15
N ASN A 368 -6.70 18.56 17.41
CA ASN A 368 -7.71 19.32 18.16
C ASN A 368 -7.28 20.73 18.59
N GLU A 369 -5.97 21.03 18.65
CA GLU A 369 -5.45 22.35 19.01
C GLU A 369 -5.31 23.27 17.77
N GLN A 370 -5.48 22.74 16.57
CA GLN A 370 -5.41 23.49 15.33
C GLN A 370 -6.70 24.30 15.08
N PRO A 371 -6.64 25.45 14.39
CA PRO A 371 -7.85 26.18 13.97
C PRO A 371 -8.79 25.31 13.13
N GLY A 372 -10.04 25.15 13.57
CA GLY A 372 -11.03 24.27 12.94
C GLY A 372 -10.70 22.77 13.08
N GLY A 373 -9.82 22.44 14.02
CA GLY A 373 -9.25 21.12 14.22
C GLY A 373 -10.17 20.12 14.92
N ASN A 374 -10.05 18.84 14.58
CA ASN A 374 -10.84 17.76 15.18
C ASN A 374 -10.15 16.40 15.04
N LEU A 375 -9.99 15.68 16.16
CA LEU A 375 -9.32 14.36 16.18
C LEU A 375 -10.05 13.30 15.34
N ALA A 376 -11.38 13.24 15.37
CA ALA A 376 -12.14 12.25 14.60
C ALA A 376 -11.99 12.50 13.09
N ARG A 377 -12.19 13.75 12.65
CA ARG A 377 -12.04 14.12 11.24
C ARG A 377 -10.61 13.88 10.77
N SER A 378 -9.63 14.27 11.57
CA SER A 378 -8.22 14.02 11.26
C SER A 378 -7.89 12.54 11.14
N THR A 379 -8.34 11.72 12.09
CA THR A 379 -8.14 10.27 12.09
C THR A 379 -8.73 9.65 10.82
N TYR A 380 -9.97 10.01 10.46
CA TYR A 380 -10.61 9.46 9.28
C TYR A 380 -9.97 9.96 7.98
N SER A 381 -9.59 11.25 7.90
CA SER A 381 -8.87 11.76 6.74
C SER A 381 -7.56 11.00 6.50
N ALA A 382 -6.85 10.64 7.57
CA ALA A 382 -5.65 9.82 7.49
C ALA A 382 -5.95 8.34 7.16
N TYR A 383 -7.01 7.77 7.74
CA TYR A 383 -7.49 6.42 7.41
C TYR A 383 -7.72 6.26 5.91
N ASN A 384 -8.41 7.25 5.32
CA ASN A 384 -8.82 7.25 3.93
C ASN A 384 -7.72 7.73 2.96
N GLY A 385 -6.84 8.65 3.36
CA GLY A 385 -5.87 9.29 2.47
C GLY A 385 -4.40 9.07 2.80
N GLY A 386 -4.08 8.38 3.90
CA GLY A 386 -2.73 8.18 4.40
C GLY A 386 -2.22 9.32 5.30
N PRO A 387 -1.00 9.19 5.86
CA PRO A 387 -0.38 10.19 6.72
C PRO A 387 -0.40 11.64 6.22
N GLY A 388 -0.17 11.87 4.93
CA GLY A 388 -0.19 13.20 4.31
C GLY A 388 -1.58 13.85 4.29
N ALA A 389 -2.65 13.10 4.54
CA ALA A 389 -4.03 13.57 4.52
C ALA A 389 -4.55 14.03 5.90
N VAL A 390 -3.76 13.88 6.97
CA VAL A 390 -4.16 14.12 8.38
C VAL A 390 -4.88 15.46 8.61
N ALA A 391 -4.44 16.53 7.94
CA ALA A 391 -4.97 17.88 8.09
C ALA A 391 -5.91 18.31 6.94
N ARG A 392 -6.24 17.42 5.99
CA ARG A 392 -6.93 17.84 4.76
C ARG A 392 -8.31 18.43 5.05
N TYR A 393 -9.03 17.90 6.05
CA TYR A 393 -10.41 18.27 6.43
C TYR A 393 -10.59 19.72 6.88
N ARG A 394 -9.50 20.43 7.18
CA ARG A 394 -9.46 21.85 7.57
C ARG A 394 -8.82 22.77 6.53
N GLY A 395 -8.38 22.22 5.39
CA GLY A 395 -7.75 23.00 4.31
C GLY A 395 -8.71 23.99 3.61
N VAL A 396 -8.22 25.21 3.34
CA VAL A 396 -9.01 26.29 2.71
C VAL A 396 -9.37 25.99 1.24
N ARG A 397 -8.55 25.19 0.55
CA ARG A 397 -8.77 24.76 -0.85
C ARG A 397 -8.82 23.24 -0.96
N GLN A 398 -9.84 22.64 -0.37
CA GLN A 398 -10.13 21.21 -0.57
C GLN A 398 -10.68 20.95 -1.96
N SER A 399 -10.29 19.81 -2.54
CA SER A 399 -11.03 19.24 -3.68
C SER A 399 -12.51 19.06 -3.27
N PRO A 400 -13.48 19.39 -4.13
CA PRO A 400 -14.90 19.14 -3.87
C PRO A 400 -15.19 17.68 -3.47
N THR A 401 -14.47 16.72 -4.08
CA THR A 401 -14.58 15.29 -3.77
C THR A 401 -14.14 14.99 -2.34
N TRP A 402 -12.97 15.50 -1.92
CA TRP A 402 -12.47 15.28 -0.56
C TRP A 402 -13.35 15.95 0.49
N LYS A 403 -13.82 17.17 0.20
CA LYS A 403 -14.76 17.88 1.07
C LYS A 403 -16.02 17.06 1.31
N LYS A 404 -16.63 16.53 0.24
CA LYS A 404 -17.83 15.67 0.35
C LYS A 404 -17.58 14.43 1.19
N VAL A 405 -16.42 13.78 1.04
CA VAL A 405 -16.05 12.59 1.84
C VAL A 405 -15.90 12.94 3.32
N ASP A 406 -15.16 14.01 3.64
CA ASP A 406 -14.89 14.39 5.03
C ASP A 406 -16.14 14.96 5.73
N GLU A 407 -17.04 15.65 5.01
CA GLU A 407 -18.36 16.09 5.51
C GLU A 407 -19.28 14.90 5.76
N ALA A 408 -19.36 13.96 4.81
CA ALA A 408 -20.19 12.76 4.97
C ALA A 408 -19.74 11.86 6.13
N PHE A 409 -18.43 11.81 6.41
CA PHE A 409 -17.92 11.15 7.62
C PHE A 409 -18.31 11.92 8.87
N TRP A 410 -18.19 13.25 8.85
CA TRP A 410 -18.52 14.08 10.00
C TRP A 410 -19.98 13.93 10.43
N ASP A 411 -20.92 13.93 9.49
CA ASP A 411 -22.35 13.71 9.77
C ASP A 411 -22.59 12.36 10.46
N LYS A 412 -21.96 11.28 9.95
CA LYS A 412 -22.05 9.93 10.54
C LYS A 412 -21.42 9.89 11.93
N PHE A 413 -20.27 10.51 12.10
CA PHE A 413 -19.60 10.61 13.40
C PHE A 413 -20.46 11.35 14.42
N GLN A 414 -21.12 12.45 14.02
CA GLN A 414 -22.05 13.17 14.90
C GLN A 414 -23.24 12.30 15.30
N ALA A 415 -23.83 11.57 14.34
CA ALA A 415 -24.92 10.63 14.63
C ALA A 415 -24.49 9.55 15.65
N VAL A 416 -23.36 8.88 15.40
CA VAL A 416 -22.77 7.90 16.34
C VAL A 416 -22.48 8.53 17.70
N SER A 417 -21.92 9.74 17.73
CA SER A 417 -21.59 10.43 18.98
C SER A 417 -22.81 10.79 19.81
N SER A 418 -23.97 10.93 19.16
CA SER A 418 -25.27 11.16 19.81
C SER A 418 -26.04 9.87 20.18
N GLY A 419 -25.43 8.69 20.03
CA GLY A 419 -26.07 7.39 20.30
C GLY A 419 -27.04 6.93 19.21
N GLN A 420 -26.89 7.44 17.98
CA GLN A 420 -27.72 7.10 16.82
C GLN A 420 -26.95 6.24 15.81
N GLU A 421 -26.03 5.39 16.27
CA GLU A 421 -25.21 4.56 15.37
C GLU A 421 -26.04 3.62 14.48
N LEU A 422 -27.22 3.16 14.95
CA LEU A 422 -28.12 2.31 14.17
C LEU A 422 -28.84 3.05 13.03
N ALA A 423 -28.67 4.37 12.91
CA ALA A 423 -29.11 5.14 11.73
C ALA A 423 -28.40 4.71 10.43
N VAL A 424 -27.32 3.91 10.52
CA VAL A 424 -26.73 3.16 9.39
C VAL A 424 -27.75 2.33 8.62
N LYS A 425 -28.87 1.93 9.25
CA LYS A 425 -30.00 1.26 8.60
C LYS A 425 -30.51 1.99 7.35
N SER A 426 -30.38 3.32 7.30
CA SER A 426 -30.74 4.12 6.12
C SER A 426 -30.00 3.69 4.84
N CYS A 427 -28.80 3.13 4.95
CA CYS A 427 -28.06 2.59 3.81
C CYS A 427 -28.71 1.35 3.17
N TYR A 428 -29.67 0.69 3.84
CA TYR A 428 -30.29 -0.56 3.40
C TYR A 428 -31.72 -0.37 2.85
N ALA A 429 -32.20 0.87 2.82
CA ALA A 429 -33.54 1.22 2.35
C ALA A 429 -33.61 1.48 0.83
N GLN A 430 -32.60 1.02 0.07
CA GLN A 430 -32.50 1.21 -1.38
C GLN A 430 -32.94 -0.04 -2.14
#